data_AF-A0A2X1PR13-F1
#
_entry.id   AF-A0A2X1PR13-F1
#
_cell.length_a   1.000
_cell.length_b   1.000
_cell.length_c   1.000
_cell.angle_alpha   90.00
_cell.angle_beta   90.00
_cell.angle_gamma   90.00
#
_symmetry.space_group_name_H-M   'P 1'
#
loop_
_entity.id
_entity.type
_entity.pdbx_description
1 polymer ?
#
loop_
_entity_poly.entity_id
_entity_poly.type
_entity_poly.pdbx_seq_one_letter_code
_entity_poly.pdbx_strand_id
1 'polypeptide(L)' 'MFTDTINKCAANAARIARLSANNPLGFWVSSAMAGAYVGLGIILIFTLVICSIHPYALW' A
#
# COMPACT_ATOMS: atom_id res chain seq x y z
N MET A 1 6.64 -25.08 10.78
CA MET A 1 6.67 -23.71 11.36
C MET A 1 7.01 -22.66 10.29
N PHE A 2 8.17 -22.71 9.62
CA PHE A 2 8.47 -21.79 8.50
C PHE A 2 8.01 -22.30 7.13
N THR A 3 7.82 -23.61 6.99
CA THR A 3 7.35 -24.25 5.74
C THR A 3 5.97 -23.74 5.33
N ASP A 4 5.08 -23.55 6.30
CA ASP A 4 3.70 -23.13 6.07
C ASP A 4 3.60 -21.65 5.66
N THR A 5 4.45 -20.80 6.23
CA THR A 5 4.55 -19.38 5.83
C THR A 5 5.23 -19.23 4.48
N ILE A 6 6.28 -20.02 4.19
CA ILE A 6 6.91 -20.10 2.87
C ILE A 6 5.89 -20.52 1.82
N ASN A 7 5.10 -21.56 2.08
CA ASN A 7 4.05 -22.03 1.16
C ASN A 7 2.97 -20.96 0.92
N LYS A 8 2.58 -20.20 1.94
CA LYS A 8 1.63 -19.08 1.79
C LYS A 8 2.19 -17.94 0.94
N CYS A 9 3.45 -17.55 1.17
CA CYS A 9 4.11 -16.54 0.33
C CYS A 9 4.26 -17.02 -1.13
N ALA A 10 4.64 -18.28 -1.34
CA ALA A 10 4.75 -18.87 -2.68
C ALA A 10 3.40 -18.90 -3.41
N ALA A 11 2.32 -19.28 -2.71
CA ALA A 11 0.96 -19.26 -3.27
C ALA A 11 0.51 -17.83 -3.63
N ASN A 12 0.83 -16.84 -2.78
CA ASN A 12 0.54 -15.44 -3.07
C ASN A 12 1.36 -14.91 -4.26
N ALA A 13 2.64 -15.24 -4.35
CA ALA A 13 3.49 -14.86 -5.49
C ALA A 13 2.92 -15.39 -6.81
N ALA A 14 2.49 -16.66 -6.84
CA ALA A 14 1.82 -17.23 -8.01
C ALA A 14 0.50 -16.51 -8.34
N ARG A 15 -0.25 -16.06 -7.33
CA ARG A 15 -1.47 -15.27 -7.53
C ARG A 15 -1.18 -13.89 -8.12
N ILE A 16 -0.14 -13.20 -7.64
CA ILE A 16 0.28 -11.89 -8.17
C ILE A 16 0.74 -12.02 -9.63
N ALA A 17 1.54 -13.05 -9.95
CA ALA A 17 1.98 -13.32 -11.32
C ALA A 17 0.78 -13.57 -12.26
N ARG A 18 -0.20 -14.37 -11.82
CA ARG A 18 -1.44 -14.59 -12.57
C ARG A 18 -2.29 -13.33 -12.70
N LEU A 19 -2.39 -12.51 -11.67
CA LEU A 19 -3.13 -11.24 -11.71
C LEU A 19 -2.50 -10.29 -12.75
N SER A 20 -1.17 -10.19 -12.76
CA SER A 20 -0.43 -9.39 -13.74
C SER A 20 -0.65 -9.87 -15.18
N ALA A 21 -0.60 -11.19 -15.42
CA ALA A 21 -0.77 -11.75 -16.76
C ALA A 21 -2.22 -11.77 -17.26
N ASN A 22 -3.18 -12.12 -16.41
CA ASN A 22 -4.58 -12.33 -16.81
C ASN A 22 -5.44 -11.06 -16.69
N ASN A 23 -5.05 -10.09 -15.86
CA ASN A 23 -5.78 -8.85 -15.70
C ASN A 23 -4.83 -7.66 -15.44
N PRO A 24 -4.15 -7.16 -16.49
CA PRO A 24 -3.17 -6.10 -16.34
C PRO A 24 -3.78 -4.83 -15.73
N LEU A 25 -5.00 -4.45 -16.13
CA LEU A 25 -5.69 -3.29 -15.55
C LEU A 25 -5.93 -3.46 -14.04
N GLY A 26 -6.37 -4.64 -13.60
CA GLY A 26 -6.53 -4.95 -12.18
C GLY A 26 -5.22 -4.87 -11.39
N PHE A 27 -4.10 -5.26 -11.99
CA PHE A 27 -2.77 -5.15 -11.38
C PHE A 27 -2.34 -3.69 -11.19
N TRP A 28 -2.54 -2.84 -12.21
CA TRP A 28 -2.21 -1.41 -12.15
C TRP A 28 -3.08 -0.66 -11.14
N VAL A 29 -4.39 -0.91 -11.14
CA VAL A 29 -5.32 -0.30 -10.16
C VAL A 29 -4.96 -0.73 -8.75
N SER A 30 -4.71 -2.02 -8.53
CA SER A 30 -4.31 -2.53 -7.21
C SER A 30 -2.98 -1.92 -6.73
N SER A 31 -2.01 -1.74 -7.64
CA SER A 31 -0.74 -1.09 -7.36
C SER A 31 -0.91 0.39 -7.02
N ALA A 32 -1.75 1.12 -7.76
CA ALA A 32 -2.10 2.51 -7.48
C ALA A 32 -2.83 2.66 -6.13
N MET A 33 -3.73 1.72 -5.81
CA MET A 33 -4.48 1.69 -4.56
C MET A 33 -3.56 1.51 -3.34
N ALA A 34 -2.56 0.63 -3.44
CA ALA A 34 -1.53 0.49 -2.42
C ALA A 34 -0.77 1.80 -2.16
N GLY A 35 -0.42 2.53 -3.22
CA GLY A 35 0.19 3.86 -3.11
C GLY A 35 -0.73 4.88 -2.44
N ALA A 36 -2.01 4.91 -2.78
CA ALA A 36 -2.99 5.82 -2.18
C ALA A 36 -3.18 5.56 -0.68
N TYR A 37 -3.25 4.30 -0.24
CA TYR A 37 -3.39 3.99 1.19
C TYR A 37 -2.18 4.45 2.02
N VAL A 38 -0.97 4.25 1.49
CA VAL A 38 0.24 4.76 2.14
C VAL A 38 0.26 6.29 2.12
N GLY A 39 -0.08 6.90 0.99
CA GLY A 39 -0.13 8.36 0.82
C GLY A 39 -1.11 9.05 1.77
N LEU A 40 -2.30 8.47 2.00
CA LEU A 40 -3.26 8.99 2.97
C LEU A 40 -2.70 8.97 4.40
N GLY A 41 -1.92 7.93 4.76
CA GLY A 41 -1.22 7.89 6.05
C GLY A 41 -0.18 8.99 6.19
N ILE A 42 0.61 9.23 5.13
CA ILE A 42 1.61 10.32 5.14
C ILE A 42 0.94 11.69 5.25
N ILE A 43 -0.10 11.95 4.46
CA ILE A 43 -0.84 13.22 4.53
C ILE A 43 -1.38 13.42 5.94
N LEU A 44 -2.01 12.40 6.52
CA LEU A 44 -2.54 12.47 7.89
C LEU A 44 -1.45 12.80 8.91
N ILE A 45 -0.31 12.09 8.88
CA ILE A 45 0.78 12.32 9.82
C ILE A 45 1.35 13.72 9.63
N PHE A 46 1.59 14.16 8.40
CA PHE A 46 2.06 15.52 8.13
C PHE A 46 1.06 16.56 8.63
N THR A 47 -0.24 16.39 8.44
CA THR A 47 -1.26 17.32 8.92
C THR A 47 -1.32 17.37 10.45
N LEU A 48 -1.28 16.22 11.13
CA LEU A 48 -1.32 16.19 12.60
C LEU A 48 -0.02 16.71 13.22
N VAL A 49 1.13 16.35 12.65
CA VAL A 49 2.45 16.76 13.13
C VAL A 49 2.67 18.25 12.85
N ILE A 50 2.35 18.77 11.65
CA ILE A 50 2.47 20.21 11.36
C ILE A 50 1.52 21.03 12.23
N CYS A 51 0.29 20.56 12.45
CA CYS A 51 -0.67 21.24 13.33
C CYS A 51 -0.23 21.24 14.79
N SER A 52 0.48 20.20 15.25
CA SER A 52 0.97 20.11 16.63
C SER A 52 2.24 20.94 16.89
N ILE A 53 3.09 21.18 15.87
CA ILE A 53 4.36 21.91 16.02
C ILE A 53 4.24 23.37 15.58
N HIS A 54 3.35 23.68 14.63
CA HIS A 54 3.09 25.03 14.14
C HIS A 54 1.58 25.23 13.94
N PRO A 55 0.82 25.59 15.00
CA PRO A 55 -0.65 25.65 14.95
C PRO A 55 -1.20 26.77 14.05
N TYR A 56 -0.33 27.51 13.36
CA TYR A 56 -0.65 28.63 12.47
C TYR A 56 -0.08 28.48 11.04
N ALA A 57 0.42 27.30 10.64
CA ALA A 57 1.02 27.06 9.31
C ALA A 57 0.01 26.89 8.15
N LEU A 58 -1.29 26.90 8.42
CA LEU A 58 -2.34 26.57 7.45
C LEU A 58 -3.07 27.81 6.87
N TRP A 59 -2.43 28.99 6.97
CA TRP A 59 -2.81 30.23 6.27
C TRP A 59 -1.65 30.68 5.39
#